data_AF-A0A8J4UCB8-F1
#
_entry.id   AF-A0A8J4UCB8-F1
#
_cell.length_a   1.000
_cell.length_b   1.000
_cell.length_c   1.000
_cell.angle_alpha   90.00
_cell.angle_beta   90.00
_cell.angle_gamma   90.00
#
_symmetry.space_group_name_H-M   'P 1'
#
loop_
_entity.id
_entity.type
_entity.pdbx_description
1 polymer ?
#
loop_
_entity_poly.entity_id
_entity_poly.type
_entity_poly.pdbx_seq_one_letter_code
_entity_poly.pdbx_strand_id
1 'polypeptide(L)'
;MLCASTAVIQRSFLNSLHYKHCRYSLKWLLGNLVHRTLTSSGPRISRSQENVTPVFTKALAYEDKVAIIDESRSHSYSCLYQSSRGLAAQIRQALSCHSGDLQGKRISFLCANDASYTVAQWATWMCGGTVVPLYRKHPVSEMEYVISDSQTALVLAGESYAVMLEPLAQKLGLPCLHLPPTASLDTLQTAEPAWMSEEAISDWAERPAMIVYTSGTTGRPKGVLHTHSSLQAM
;
A
#
# COMPACT_ATOMS: atom_id res chain seq x y z
N MET A 1 30.18 -18.65 -52.74
CA MET A 1 30.93 -19.92 -52.89
C MET A 1 32.06 -19.87 -51.88
N LEU A 2 32.23 -20.72 -50.86
CA LEU A 2 31.66 -21.97 -50.35
C LEU A 2 31.99 -21.94 -48.83
N CYS A 3 31.05 -22.25 -47.92
CA CYS A 3 30.98 -23.51 -47.12
C CYS A 3 32.29 -23.87 -46.36
N ALA A 4 32.34 -24.31 -45.10
CA ALA A 4 31.38 -24.89 -44.15
C ALA A 4 31.99 -24.76 -42.72
N SER A 5 31.25 -24.46 -41.66
CA SER A 5 30.44 -25.36 -40.81
C SER A 5 31.21 -26.52 -40.16
N THR A 6 31.56 -26.37 -38.87
CA THR A 6 31.64 -27.47 -37.90
C THR A 6 31.67 -26.90 -36.49
N ALA A 7 30.55 -26.94 -35.77
CA ALA A 7 30.52 -26.81 -34.31
C ALA A 7 29.80 -28.03 -33.74
N VAL A 8 30.56 -28.78 -32.96
CA VAL A 8 30.25 -30.11 -32.43
C VAL A 8 29.17 -30.01 -31.36
N ILE A 9 28.13 -30.81 -31.54
CA ILE A 9 27.15 -31.16 -30.52
C ILE A 9 27.78 -32.21 -29.61
N GLN A 10 27.89 -31.95 -28.32
CA GLN A 10 28.10 -33.01 -27.33
C GLN A 10 27.10 -32.86 -26.18
N ARG A 11 26.34 -33.94 -25.96
CA ARG A 11 25.24 -34.06 -25.02
C ARG A 11 25.72 -34.24 -23.58
N SER A 12 24.81 -33.86 -22.68
CA SER A 12 24.47 -34.49 -21.40
C SER A 12 25.51 -34.44 -20.27
N PHE A 13 25.22 -33.59 -19.29
CA PHE A 13 25.35 -33.94 -17.87
C PHE A 13 24.05 -33.59 -17.13
N LEU A 14 23.43 -34.62 -16.56
CA LEU A 14 22.47 -34.52 -15.49
C LEU A 14 23.13 -33.81 -14.31
N ASN A 15 22.45 -32.81 -13.73
CA ASN A 15 22.56 -32.57 -12.31
C ASN A 15 21.30 -31.92 -11.76
N SER A 16 20.69 -32.64 -10.83
CA SER A 16 19.59 -32.22 -9.98
C SER A 16 20.00 -30.99 -9.18
N LEU A 17 19.22 -29.91 -9.24
CA LEU A 17 19.29 -28.83 -8.26
C LEU A 17 17.91 -28.64 -7.63
N HIS A 18 17.86 -29.17 -6.41
CA HIS A 18 16.92 -28.94 -5.34
C HIS A 18 16.20 -27.58 -5.41
N TYR A 19 14.87 -27.64 -5.46
CA TYR A 19 13.99 -26.54 -5.06
C TYR A 19 14.25 -26.23 -3.59
N LYS A 20 15.08 -25.21 -3.32
CA LYS A 20 15.21 -24.65 -1.97
C LYS A 20 14.01 -23.75 -1.71
N HIS A 21 13.15 -24.20 -0.81
CA HIS A 21 12.16 -23.36 -0.13
C HIS A 21 12.84 -22.09 0.40
N CYS A 22 12.56 -20.95 -0.22
CA CYS A 22 12.97 -19.65 0.30
C CYS A 22 11.98 -19.28 1.42
N ARG A 23 12.35 -19.57 2.67
CA ARG A 23 11.65 -19.05 3.86
C ARG A 23 12.01 -17.58 4.02
N TYR A 24 11.28 -16.68 3.38
CA TYR A 24 11.36 -15.26 3.70
C TYR A 24 10.65 -15.00 5.03
N SER A 25 11.43 -14.97 6.11
CA SER A 25 11.01 -14.36 7.38
C SER A 25 11.19 -12.84 7.26
N LEU A 26 10.25 -12.15 6.63
CA LEU A 26 10.20 -10.68 6.60
C LEU A 26 9.76 -10.16 7.97
N LYS A 27 10.75 -9.81 8.80
CA LYS A 27 10.56 -8.97 9.98
C LYS A 27 10.26 -7.55 9.51
N TRP A 28 8.98 -7.19 9.47
CA TRP A 28 8.58 -5.78 9.40
C TRP A 28 9.19 -5.07 10.63
N LEU A 29 10.19 -4.22 10.39
CA LEU A 29 11.01 -3.57 11.42
C LEU A 29 10.18 -2.57 12.22
N LEU A 30 9.42 -3.07 13.20
CA LEU A 30 9.04 -2.33 14.38
C LEU A 30 10.21 -2.42 15.36
N GLY A 31 10.87 -1.29 15.63
CA GLY A 31 11.91 -1.21 16.66
C GLY A 31 11.39 -1.66 18.02
N ASN A 32 12.19 -2.46 18.73
CA ASN A 32 12.06 -2.88 20.14
C ASN A 32 10.62 -3.11 20.65
N LEU A 33 9.89 -4.04 20.02
CA LEU A 33 8.75 -4.69 20.67
C LEU A 33 9.27 -5.71 21.70
N VAL A 34 8.98 -5.47 22.98
CA VAL A 34 9.09 -6.50 24.02
C VAL A 34 8.05 -7.57 23.70
N HIS A 35 8.47 -8.68 23.11
CA HIS A 35 7.63 -9.87 23.00
C HIS A 35 7.36 -10.43 24.39
N ARG A 36 6.18 -10.16 24.96
CA ARG A 36 5.64 -11.00 26.03
C ARG A 36 5.06 -12.25 25.39
N THR A 37 5.79 -13.36 25.48
CA THR A 37 5.31 -14.66 25.04
C THR A 37 4.26 -15.17 26.04
N LEU A 38 2.98 -15.07 25.67
CA LEU A 38 1.93 -15.83 26.33
C LEU A 38 1.77 -17.14 25.56
N THR A 39 2.22 -18.25 26.15
CA THR A 39 2.01 -19.59 25.59
C THR A 39 0.58 -20.04 25.89
N SER A 40 -0.33 -19.91 24.93
CA SER A 40 -1.62 -20.61 24.99
C SER A 40 -1.51 -21.96 24.27
N SER A 41 -1.48 -23.05 25.03
CA SER A 41 -1.54 -24.43 24.52
C SER A 41 -2.99 -24.80 24.18
N GLY A 42 -3.53 -24.22 23.12
CA GLY A 42 -4.79 -24.63 22.49
C GLY A 42 -4.55 -25.14 21.07
N PRO A 43 -5.41 -26.01 20.52
CA PRO A 43 -5.29 -26.46 19.15
C PRO A 43 -5.32 -25.23 18.24
N ARG A 44 -4.19 -24.99 17.56
CA ARG A 44 -4.07 -23.93 16.58
C ARG A 44 -4.92 -24.35 15.39
N ILE A 45 -6.17 -23.89 15.34
CA ILE A 45 -7.02 -24.08 14.17
C ILE A 45 -6.26 -23.41 13.02
N SER A 46 -5.61 -24.21 12.19
CA SER A 46 -5.08 -23.72 10.92
C SER A 46 -6.31 -23.38 10.09
N ARG A 47 -6.80 -22.14 10.21
CA ARG A 47 -7.53 -21.52 9.11
C ARG A 47 -6.64 -21.77 7.90
N SER A 48 -7.15 -22.51 6.92
CA SER A 48 -6.54 -22.55 5.59
C SER A 48 -6.15 -21.11 5.28
N GLN A 49 -4.90 -20.90 4.83
CA GLN A 49 -4.52 -19.63 4.24
C GLN A 49 -5.46 -19.41 3.05
N GLU A 50 -6.63 -18.84 3.29
CA GLU A 50 -7.43 -18.23 2.26
C GLU A 50 -6.48 -17.25 1.57
N ASN A 51 -6.47 -17.25 0.24
CA ASN A 51 -5.69 -16.29 -0.53
C ASN A 51 -6.21 -14.88 -0.19
N VAL A 52 -5.64 -14.27 0.85
CA VAL A 52 -5.93 -12.89 1.22
C VAL A 52 -5.42 -12.04 0.09
N THR A 53 -6.33 -11.42 -0.64
CA THR A 53 -6.01 -10.43 -1.66
C THR A 53 -6.57 -9.08 -1.23
N PRO A 54 -5.89 -7.97 -1.52
CA PRO A 54 -6.43 -6.65 -1.26
C PRO A 54 -7.78 -6.46 -1.95
N VAL A 55 -8.71 -5.75 -1.31
CA VAL A 55 -10.08 -5.58 -1.81
C VAL A 55 -10.13 -4.97 -3.21
N PHE A 56 -9.17 -4.12 -3.57
CA PHE A 56 -9.09 -3.50 -4.91
C PHE A 56 -8.95 -4.54 -6.03
N THR A 57 -8.40 -5.73 -5.77
CA THR A 57 -8.27 -6.80 -6.77
C THR A 57 -9.64 -7.29 -7.25
N LYS A 58 -10.67 -7.20 -6.40
CA LYS A 58 -12.04 -7.56 -6.74
C LYS A 58 -12.75 -6.49 -7.56
N ALA A 59 -12.28 -5.24 -7.53
CA ALA A 59 -12.90 -4.13 -8.26
C ALA A 59 -13.01 -4.40 -9.77
N LEU A 60 -12.02 -5.10 -10.33
CA LEU A 60 -11.99 -5.50 -11.74
C LEU A 60 -13.18 -6.37 -12.16
N ALA A 61 -13.81 -7.10 -11.24
CA ALA A 61 -14.99 -7.93 -11.56
C ALA A 61 -16.31 -7.12 -11.59
N TYR A 62 -16.29 -5.88 -11.12
CA TYR A 62 -17.47 -5.02 -11.05
C TYR A 62 -17.44 -3.87 -12.07
N GLU A 63 -16.26 -3.57 -12.64
CA GLU A 63 -16.04 -2.65 -13.76
C GLU A 63 -16.85 -1.34 -13.63
N ASP A 64 -17.85 -1.13 -14.49
CA ASP A 64 -18.61 0.11 -14.58
C ASP A 64 -19.73 0.24 -13.55
N LYS A 65 -19.90 -0.73 -12.65
CA LYS A 65 -20.85 -0.61 -11.54
C LYS A 65 -20.45 0.53 -10.61
N VAL A 66 -21.45 1.26 -10.13
CA VAL A 66 -21.27 2.32 -9.14
C VAL A 66 -20.72 1.71 -7.84
N ALA A 67 -19.61 2.27 -7.36
CA ALA A 67 -18.94 1.88 -6.12
C ALA A 67 -19.21 2.90 -5.00
N ILE A 68 -19.09 4.20 -5.31
CA ILE A 68 -19.24 5.30 -4.35
C ILE A 68 -20.11 6.39 -4.96
N ILE A 69 -20.98 6.98 -4.16
CA ILE A 69 -21.72 8.21 -4.48
C ILE A 69 -21.33 9.24 -3.44
N ASP A 70 -20.81 10.38 -3.88
CA ASP A 70 -20.51 11.52 -3.01
C ASP A 70 -21.18 12.79 -3.55
N GLU A 71 -20.91 13.95 -2.93
CA GLU A 71 -21.51 15.24 -3.31
C GLU A 71 -21.19 15.66 -4.75
N SER A 72 -20.12 15.13 -5.35
CA SER A 72 -19.73 15.48 -6.71
C SER A 72 -20.48 14.64 -7.76
N ARG A 73 -20.46 13.30 -7.63
CA ARG A 73 -21.00 12.36 -8.62
C ARG A 73 -21.03 10.92 -8.10
N SER A 74 -21.50 10.03 -8.96
CA SER A 74 -21.27 8.59 -8.84
C SER A 74 -19.91 8.21 -9.44
N HIS A 75 -19.20 7.32 -8.75
CA HIS A 75 -17.89 6.79 -9.14
C HIS A 75 -17.98 5.28 -9.33
N SER A 76 -17.59 4.79 -10.51
CA SER A 76 -17.55 3.35 -10.80
C SER A 76 -16.33 2.67 -10.17
N TYR A 77 -16.37 1.35 -10.04
CA TYR A 77 -15.18 0.56 -9.65
C TYR A 77 -14.03 0.77 -10.64
N SER A 78 -14.31 0.86 -11.94
CA SER A 78 -13.32 1.11 -13.00
C SER A 78 -12.62 2.47 -12.82
N CYS A 79 -13.37 3.53 -12.56
CA CYS A 79 -12.83 4.86 -12.28
C CYS A 79 -11.90 4.84 -11.06
N LEU A 80 -12.39 4.35 -9.92
CA LEU A 80 -11.60 4.28 -8.68
C LEU A 80 -10.31 3.47 -8.88
N TYR A 81 -10.41 2.33 -9.56
CA TYR A 81 -9.26 1.47 -9.82
C TYR A 81 -8.19 2.15 -10.69
N GLN A 82 -8.58 2.77 -11.80
CA GLN A 82 -7.61 3.43 -12.69
C GLN A 82 -6.99 4.68 -12.05
N SER A 83 -7.78 5.48 -11.35
CA SER A 83 -7.25 6.63 -10.60
C SER A 83 -6.29 6.17 -9.49
N SER A 84 -6.58 5.06 -8.81
CA SER A 84 -5.69 4.47 -7.81
C SER A 84 -4.39 3.98 -8.42
N ARG A 85 -4.44 3.33 -9.60
CA ARG A 85 -3.23 2.88 -10.32
C ARG A 85 -2.35 4.05 -10.74
N GLY A 86 -2.95 5.13 -11.23
CA GLY A 86 -2.22 6.33 -11.59
C GLY A 86 -1.55 7.00 -10.40
N LEU A 87 -2.28 7.15 -9.28
CA LEU A 87 -1.70 7.66 -8.04
C LEU A 87 -0.60 6.72 -7.49
N ALA A 88 -0.77 5.41 -7.59
CA ALA A 88 0.24 4.42 -7.21
C ALA A 88 1.55 4.63 -7.99
N ALA A 89 1.45 4.90 -9.30
CA ALA A 89 2.61 5.22 -10.12
C ALA A 89 3.33 6.49 -9.62
N GLN A 90 2.58 7.55 -9.30
CA GLN A 90 3.15 8.78 -8.73
C GLN A 90 3.83 8.54 -7.38
N ILE A 91 3.23 7.73 -6.49
CA ILE A 91 3.83 7.37 -5.20
C ILE A 91 5.16 6.63 -5.42
N ARG A 92 5.20 5.63 -6.31
CA ARG A 92 6.43 4.89 -6.61
C ARG A 92 7.51 5.80 -7.18
N GLN A 93 7.15 6.71 -8.08
CA GLN A 93 8.07 7.69 -8.66
C GLN A 93 8.63 8.62 -7.59
N ALA A 94 7.77 9.20 -6.74
CA ALA A 94 8.17 10.12 -5.67
C ALA A 94 9.08 9.45 -4.62
N LEU A 95 8.95 8.13 -4.43
CA LEU A 95 9.77 7.35 -3.52
C LEU A 95 10.94 6.63 -4.20
N SER A 96 11.18 6.88 -5.49
CA SER A 96 12.21 6.21 -6.30
C SER A 96 12.16 4.68 -6.18
N CYS A 97 10.94 4.12 -6.14
CA CYS A 97 10.70 2.68 -5.97
C CYS A 97 10.66 1.98 -7.33
N HIS A 98 11.77 1.32 -7.68
CA HIS A 98 11.92 0.62 -8.95
C HIS A 98 11.41 -0.84 -8.90
N SER A 99 11.35 -1.45 -7.71
CA SER A 99 10.87 -2.83 -7.51
C SER A 99 9.34 -2.97 -7.59
N GLY A 100 8.59 -1.87 -7.63
CA GLY A 100 7.13 -1.89 -7.56
C GLY A 100 6.57 -2.06 -6.14
N ASP A 101 7.27 -2.77 -5.27
CA ASP A 101 6.91 -2.97 -3.86
C ASP A 101 7.65 -2.01 -2.90
N LEU A 102 6.89 -1.24 -2.13
CA LEU A 102 7.34 -0.32 -1.09
C LEU A 102 7.70 -0.99 0.23
N GLN A 103 7.54 -2.30 0.38
CA GLN A 103 7.96 -3.03 1.59
C GLN A 103 7.31 -2.46 2.86
N GLY A 104 6.01 -2.17 2.81
CA GLY A 104 5.27 -1.67 3.97
C GLY A 104 5.69 -0.26 4.44
N LYS A 105 6.29 0.56 3.56
CA LYS A 105 6.46 1.99 3.85
C LYS A 105 5.09 2.64 4.10
N ARG A 106 5.06 3.54 5.08
CA ARG A 106 3.82 4.22 5.50
C ARG A 106 3.57 5.43 4.62
N ILE A 107 2.35 5.54 4.10
CA ILE A 107 1.86 6.68 3.36
C ILE A 107 0.79 7.35 4.22
N SER A 108 1.08 8.54 4.73
CA SER A 108 0.09 9.32 5.47
C SER A 108 -0.75 10.11 4.51
N PHE A 109 -2.05 10.26 4.78
CA PHE A 109 -2.89 11.12 3.96
C PHE A 109 -3.98 11.83 4.74
N LEU A 110 -4.39 12.99 4.24
CA LEU A 110 -5.60 13.69 4.67
C LEU A 110 -6.38 14.16 3.45
N CYS A 111 -7.64 13.79 3.36
CA CYS A 111 -8.53 14.14 2.26
C CYS A 111 -9.95 14.36 2.77
N ALA A 112 -10.86 14.75 1.88
CA ALA A 112 -12.27 14.83 2.20
C ALA A 112 -12.87 13.42 2.40
N ASN A 113 -14.04 13.36 3.03
CA ASN A 113 -14.79 12.11 3.23
C ASN A 113 -15.55 11.77 1.95
N ASP A 114 -14.83 11.49 0.87
CA ASP A 114 -15.36 11.23 -0.47
C ASP A 114 -14.57 10.12 -1.18
N ALA A 115 -14.79 9.93 -2.49
CA ALA A 115 -14.11 8.89 -3.26
C ALA A 115 -12.56 9.00 -3.25
N SER A 116 -12.00 10.19 -2.99
CA SER A 116 -10.55 10.38 -2.92
C SER A 116 -9.89 9.57 -1.80
N TYR A 117 -10.61 9.31 -0.71
CA TYR A 117 -10.14 8.42 0.37
C TYR A 117 -9.84 7.02 -0.14
N THR A 118 -10.76 6.46 -0.95
CA THR A 118 -10.61 5.12 -1.51
C THR A 118 -9.46 5.08 -2.50
N VAL A 119 -9.32 6.12 -3.33
CA VAL A 119 -8.20 6.23 -4.27
C VAL A 119 -6.85 6.28 -3.54
N ALA A 120 -6.71 7.09 -2.49
CA ALA A 120 -5.47 7.18 -1.70
C ALA A 120 -5.13 5.84 -1.01
N GLN A 121 -6.14 5.19 -0.43
CA GLN A 121 -5.99 3.89 0.22
C GLN A 121 -5.55 2.80 -0.76
N TRP A 122 -6.27 2.65 -1.88
CA TRP A 122 -5.96 1.63 -2.88
C TRP A 122 -4.64 1.90 -3.57
N ALA A 123 -4.30 3.15 -3.89
CA ALA A 123 -3.01 3.50 -4.47
C ALA A 123 -1.85 3.10 -3.55
N THR A 124 -1.99 3.34 -2.25
CA THR A 124 -1.00 2.95 -1.24
C THR A 124 -0.82 1.43 -1.21
N TRP A 125 -1.92 0.68 -1.21
CA TRP A 125 -1.86 -0.78 -1.22
C TRP A 125 -1.32 -1.33 -2.54
N MET A 126 -1.67 -0.77 -3.70
CA MET A 126 -1.12 -1.17 -5.01
C MET A 126 0.41 -0.99 -5.09
N CYS A 127 0.99 -0.14 -4.24
CA CYS A 127 2.43 0.00 -4.09
C CYS A 127 3.04 -0.95 -3.03
N GLY A 128 2.26 -1.82 -2.39
CA GLY A 128 2.72 -2.64 -1.26
C GLY A 128 3.00 -1.86 0.02
N GLY A 129 2.48 -0.63 0.12
CA GLY A 129 2.63 0.26 1.27
C GLY A 129 1.52 0.09 2.32
N THR A 130 1.66 0.85 3.41
CA THR A 130 0.75 0.84 4.56
C THR A 130 0.10 2.20 4.72
N VAL A 131 -1.22 2.22 4.87
CA VAL A 131 -2.01 3.45 4.99
C VAL A 131 -1.95 4.01 6.41
N VAL A 132 -1.74 5.33 6.54
CA VAL A 132 -1.85 6.06 7.81
C VAL A 132 -2.82 7.22 7.63
N PRO A 133 -4.14 7.03 7.88
CA PRO A 133 -5.09 8.10 7.68
C PRO A 133 -4.95 9.13 8.80
N LEU A 134 -4.84 10.41 8.42
CA LEU A 134 -4.87 11.54 9.34
C LEU A 134 -6.32 12.01 9.55
N TYR A 135 -6.57 12.75 10.63
CA TYR A 135 -7.90 13.27 10.93
C TYR A 135 -7.92 14.81 10.95
N ARG A 136 -8.84 15.40 10.18
CA ARG A 136 -8.92 16.85 9.98
C ARG A 136 -9.16 17.68 11.24
N LYS A 137 -9.73 17.09 12.30
CA LYS A 137 -9.95 17.81 13.57
C LYS A 137 -8.78 17.71 14.54
N HIS A 138 -7.76 16.90 14.22
CA HIS A 138 -6.55 16.88 15.03
C HIS A 138 -5.79 18.20 14.84
N PRO A 139 -5.22 18.77 15.91
CA PRO A 139 -4.31 19.90 15.77
C PRO A 139 -3.07 19.48 14.97
N VAL A 140 -2.40 20.45 14.34
CA VAL A 140 -1.20 20.21 13.52
C VAL A 140 -0.11 19.47 14.29
N SER A 141 0.06 19.75 15.59
CA SER A 141 1.02 19.07 16.45
C SER A 141 0.72 17.57 16.63
N GLU A 142 -0.55 17.17 16.63
CA GLU A 142 -0.95 15.78 16.71
C GLU A 142 -0.77 15.07 15.37
N MET A 143 -1.06 15.74 14.25
CA MET A 143 -0.73 15.21 12.92
C MET A 143 0.79 15.03 12.74
N GLU A 144 1.58 16.00 13.18
CA GLU A 144 3.04 15.92 13.19
C GLU A 144 3.53 14.71 13.99
N TYR A 145 2.94 14.48 15.17
CA TYR A 145 3.24 13.31 15.99
C TYR A 145 2.91 12.02 15.25
N VAL A 146 1.71 11.90 14.67
CA VAL A 146 1.30 10.70 13.91
C VAL A 146 2.23 10.42 12.72
N ILE A 147 2.56 11.45 11.93
CA ILE A 147 3.45 11.32 10.76
C ILE A 147 4.84 10.85 11.19
N SER A 148 5.36 11.41 12.29
CA SER A 148 6.69 11.08 12.83
C SER A 148 6.73 9.69 13.47
N ASP A 149 5.76 9.36 14.33
CA ASP A 149 5.67 8.10 15.07
C ASP A 149 5.45 6.91 14.14
N SER A 150 4.61 7.09 13.10
CA SER A 150 4.39 6.09 12.06
C SER A 150 5.57 5.93 11.11
N GLN A 151 6.60 6.78 11.21
CA GLN A 151 7.73 6.84 10.28
C GLN A 151 7.24 6.92 8.83
N THR A 152 6.34 7.85 8.56
CA THR A 152 5.79 8.08 7.22
C THR A 152 6.90 8.34 6.20
N ALA A 153 6.78 7.75 5.02
CA ALA A 153 7.70 7.94 3.90
C ALA A 153 7.23 9.01 2.92
N LEU A 154 5.92 9.22 2.80
CA LEU A 154 5.31 10.20 1.89
C LEU A 154 3.95 10.65 2.44
N VAL A 155 3.64 11.93 2.24
CA VAL A 155 2.34 12.52 2.59
C VAL A 155 1.51 12.74 1.33
N LEU A 156 0.25 12.32 1.33
CA LEU A 156 -0.74 12.70 0.32
C LEU A 156 -1.65 13.78 0.92
N ALA A 157 -1.65 14.96 0.30
CA ALA A 157 -2.47 16.08 0.71
C ALA A 157 -3.65 16.25 -0.25
N GLY A 158 -4.86 15.97 0.23
CA GLY A 158 -6.08 16.38 -0.45
C GLY A 158 -6.11 17.90 -0.63
N GLU A 159 -6.65 18.37 -1.75
CA GLU A 159 -6.61 19.78 -2.17
C GLU A 159 -6.95 20.77 -1.03
N SER A 160 -8.05 20.55 -0.30
CA SER A 160 -8.48 21.43 0.80
C SER A 160 -7.55 21.42 2.03
N TYR A 161 -6.61 20.47 2.10
CA TYR A 161 -5.69 20.29 3.22
C TYR A 161 -4.22 20.55 2.84
N ALA A 162 -3.94 20.84 1.57
CA ALA A 162 -2.60 21.07 1.03
C ALA A 162 -1.88 22.21 1.76
N VAL A 163 -2.56 23.33 1.99
CA VAL A 163 -2.05 24.50 2.75
C VAL A 163 -1.54 24.13 4.15
N MET A 164 -2.12 23.10 4.77
CA MET A 164 -1.72 22.63 6.11
C MET A 164 -0.67 21.52 6.04
N LEU A 165 -0.80 20.58 5.11
CA LEU A 165 0.08 19.42 5.02
C LEU A 165 1.41 19.68 4.30
N GLU A 166 1.47 20.58 3.32
CA GLU A 166 2.72 20.89 2.62
C GLU A 166 3.79 21.47 3.56
N PRO A 167 3.50 22.51 4.38
CA PRO A 167 4.50 23.04 5.31
C PRO A 167 4.92 22.00 6.35
N LEU A 168 3.99 21.14 6.76
CA LEU A 168 4.26 20.08 7.73
C LEU A 168 5.17 18.99 7.12
N ALA A 169 4.88 18.54 5.89
CA ALA A 169 5.73 17.58 5.18
C ALA A 169 7.12 18.17 4.92
N GLN A 170 7.20 19.44 4.51
CA GLN A 170 8.47 20.15 4.33
C GLN A 170 9.27 20.22 5.63
N LYS A 171 8.63 20.59 6.75
CA LYS A 171 9.26 20.62 8.09
C LYS A 171 9.85 19.26 8.46
N LEU A 172 9.19 18.17 8.08
CA LEU A 172 9.61 16.79 8.36
C LEU A 172 10.55 16.21 7.29
N GLY A 173 10.87 16.96 6.23
CA GLY A 173 11.74 16.49 5.14
C GLY A 173 11.13 15.38 4.29
N LEU A 174 9.80 15.33 4.19
CA LEU A 174 9.06 14.28 3.46
C LEU A 174 8.56 14.79 2.10
N PRO A 175 8.53 13.92 1.06
CA PRO A 175 7.81 14.23 -0.15
C PRO A 175 6.31 14.38 0.14
N CYS A 176 5.68 15.35 -0.51
CA CYS A 176 4.25 15.61 -0.45
C CYS A 176 3.68 15.54 -1.88
N LEU A 177 2.66 14.71 -2.10
CA LEU A 177 1.91 14.69 -3.35
C LEU A 177 0.50 15.21 -3.12
N HIS A 178 -0.05 15.85 -4.15
CA HIS A 178 -1.42 16.35 -4.11
C HIS A 178 -2.39 15.26 -4.54
N LEU A 179 -3.45 15.09 -3.76
CA LEU A 179 -4.61 14.29 -4.12
C LEU A 179 -5.70 15.26 -4.64
N PRO A 180 -6.06 15.18 -5.94
CA PRO A 180 -7.06 16.06 -6.52
C PRO A 180 -8.43 15.86 -5.87
N PRO A 181 -9.33 16.85 -5.98
CA PRO A 181 -10.70 16.72 -5.51
C PRO A 181 -11.41 15.57 -6.22
N THR A 182 -12.43 15.00 -5.58
CA THR A 182 -13.19 13.86 -6.11
C THR A 182 -13.72 14.07 -7.54
N ALA A 183 -14.12 15.31 -7.88
CA ALA A 183 -14.60 15.67 -9.22
C ALA A 183 -13.53 15.55 -10.32
N SER A 184 -12.25 15.48 -9.96
CA SER A 184 -11.10 15.46 -10.87
C SER A 184 -10.22 14.22 -10.70
N LEU A 185 -10.72 13.14 -10.08
CA LEU A 185 -9.98 11.88 -9.93
C LEU A 185 -9.59 11.26 -11.27
N ASP A 186 -10.36 11.51 -12.32
CA ASP A 186 -10.05 11.06 -13.68
C ASP A 186 -8.70 11.62 -14.19
N THR A 187 -8.23 12.76 -13.66
CA THR A 187 -6.93 13.34 -14.03
C THR A 187 -5.73 12.52 -13.54
N LEU A 188 -5.94 11.65 -12.55
CA LEU A 188 -4.91 10.72 -12.08
C LEU A 188 -4.73 9.54 -13.02
N GLN A 189 -5.71 9.23 -13.87
CA GLN A 189 -5.66 8.06 -14.74
C GLN A 189 -4.49 8.20 -15.70
N THR A 190 -3.59 7.22 -15.68
CA THR A 190 -2.46 7.18 -16.60
C THR A 190 -2.73 6.16 -17.70
N ALA A 191 -2.24 6.44 -18.90
CA ALA A 191 -2.17 5.46 -19.98
C ALA A 191 -1.02 4.46 -19.77
N GLU A 192 -0.36 4.48 -18.60
CA GLU A 192 0.80 3.64 -18.35
C GLU A 192 0.42 2.17 -18.51
N PRO A 193 1.08 1.46 -19.44
CA PRO A 193 0.70 0.10 -19.74
C PRO A 193 0.96 -0.81 -18.54
N ALA A 194 0.10 -1.80 -18.36
CA ALA A 194 0.06 -2.71 -17.21
C ALA A 194 1.32 -3.59 -17.01
N TRP A 195 2.40 -3.37 -17.76
CA TRP A 195 3.60 -4.22 -17.79
C TRP A 195 4.74 -3.78 -16.87
N MET A 196 4.64 -2.68 -16.12
CA MET A 196 5.41 -2.61 -14.87
C MET A 196 4.91 -3.75 -14.02
N SER A 197 5.57 -4.91 -14.11
CA SER A 197 5.22 -6.10 -13.39
C SER A 197 5.21 -5.70 -11.93
N GLU A 198 4.01 -5.49 -11.39
CA GLU A 198 3.77 -5.61 -9.97
C GLU A 198 4.29 -7.02 -9.68
N GLU A 199 5.53 -7.13 -9.20
CA GLU A 199 6.01 -8.41 -8.67
C GLU A 199 4.91 -8.84 -7.72
N ALA A 200 4.27 -9.96 -8.06
CA ALA A 200 3.01 -10.33 -7.43
C ALA A 200 3.28 -10.46 -5.93
N ILE A 201 2.88 -9.43 -5.18
CA ILE A 201 3.01 -9.40 -3.74
C ILE A 201 2.23 -10.63 -3.26
N SER A 202 2.94 -11.58 -2.68
CA SER A 202 2.41 -12.91 -2.35
C SER A 202 2.15 -13.06 -0.85
N ASP A 203 2.65 -12.13 -0.04
CA ASP A 203 2.57 -12.14 1.42
C ASP A 203 1.46 -11.24 1.97
N TRP A 204 0.44 -10.92 1.16
CA TRP A 204 -0.64 -9.99 1.51
C TRP A 204 -1.24 -10.22 2.89
N ALA A 205 -1.50 -11.48 3.26
CA ALA A 205 -2.13 -11.82 4.54
C ALA A 205 -1.46 -11.17 5.77
N GLU A 206 -0.13 -11.25 5.86
CA GLU A 206 0.65 -10.76 7.01
C GLU A 206 1.15 -9.33 6.79
N ARG A 207 0.95 -8.77 5.60
CA ARG A 207 1.44 -7.45 5.24
C ARG A 207 0.66 -6.35 5.97
N PRO A 208 1.37 -5.36 6.56
CA PRO A 208 0.78 -4.13 7.09
C PRO A 208 -0.13 -3.40 6.08
N ALA A 209 -1.42 -3.32 6.38
CA ALA A 209 -2.40 -2.65 5.52
C ALA A 209 -2.69 -1.21 6.00
N MET A 210 -2.86 -1.01 7.30
CA MET A 210 -3.24 0.29 7.87
C MET A 210 -2.73 0.47 9.29
N ILE A 211 -2.39 1.70 9.67
CA ILE A 211 -2.16 2.11 11.06
C ILE A 211 -3.19 3.17 11.43
N VAL A 212 -4.07 2.88 12.38
CA VAL A 212 -5.04 3.84 12.91
C VAL A 212 -4.60 4.31 14.28
N TYR A 213 -4.47 5.62 14.47
CA TYR A 213 -4.13 6.18 15.77
C TYR A 213 -5.38 6.37 16.63
N THR A 214 -5.28 5.97 17.89
CA THR A 214 -6.37 6.06 18.87
C THR A 214 -5.94 6.89 20.07
N SER A 215 -6.86 7.68 20.63
CA SER A 215 -6.61 8.42 21.86
C SER A 215 -6.47 7.43 23.03
N GLY A 216 -5.26 7.31 23.56
CA GLY A 216 -5.00 6.53 24.77
C GLY A 216 -5.42 7.32 26.01
N THR A 217 -5.92 6.63 27.03
CA THR A 217 -6.26 7.25 28.33
C THR A 217 -5.05 7.77 29.11
N THR A 218 -3.83 7.45 28.67
CA THR A 218 -2.59 7.67 29.43
C THR A 218 -1.53 8.49 28.69
N GLY A 219 -1.88 9.25 27.65
CA GLY A 219 -0.91 10.13 26.97
C GLY A 219 -1.10 10.25 25.45
N ARG A 220 0.01 10.20 24.71
CA ARG A 220 0.02 10.37 23.24
C ARG A 220 -0.78 9.25 22.55
N PRO A 221 -1.42 9.54 21.39
CA PRO A 221 -2.15 8.53 20.62
C PRO A 221 -1.29 7.30 20.29
N LYS A 222 -1.90 6.11 20.23
CA LYS A 222 -1.19 4.86 19.90
C LYS A 222 -1.60 4.38 18.52
N GLY A 223 -0.62 4.08 17.67
CA GLY A 223 -0.85 3.48 16.35
C GLY A 223 -1.23 2.01 16.45
N VAL A 224 -2.44 1.66 16.03
CA VAL A 224 -2.95 0.30 15.94
C VAL A 224 -2.69 -0.22 14.53
N LEU A 225 -1.80 -1.20 14.42
CA LEU A 225 -1.44 -1.84 13.15
C LEU A 225 -2.45 -2.92 12.77
N HIS A 226 -3.00 -2.82 11.57
CA HIS A 226 -3.84 -3.81 10.93
C HIS A 226 -3.12 -4.42 9.73
N THR A 227 -3.10 -5.75 9.64
CA THR A 227 -2.70 -6.48 8.42
C THR A 227 -3.89 -6.63 7.47
N HIS A 228 -3.65 -6.99 6.21
CA HIS A 228 -4.77 -7.27 5.28
C HIS A 228 -5.64 -8.43 5.78
N SER A 229 -5.07 -9.46 6.42
CA SER A 229 -5.86 -10.55 7.02
C SER A 229 -6.76 -10.05 8.14
N SER A 230 -6.29 -9.12 8.98
CA SER A 230 -7.11 -8.51 10.03
C SER A 230 -8.22 -7.64 9.46
N LEU A 231 -7.95 -6.90 8.37
CA LEU A 231 -8.97 -6.09 7.69
C LEU A 231 -10.05 -6.94 7.03
N GLN A 232 -9.67 -8.07 6.43
CA GLN A 232 -10.63 -8.97 5.78
C GLN A 232 -11.52 -9.73 6.77
N ALA A 233 -11.06 -9.90 8.01
CA ALA A 233 -11.80 -10.61 9.05
C ALA A 233 -12.80 -9.72 9.81
N MET A 234 -12.74 -8.40 9.64
CA MET A 234 -13.68 -7.42 10.22
C MET A 234 -14.93 -7.28 9.35
#